data_AF-A0A4Q9Q2N7-F1
#
_entry.id   AF-A0A4Q9Q2N7-F1
#
_cell.length_a   1.000
_cell.length_b   1.000
_cell.length_c   1.000
_cell.angle_alpha   90.00
_cell.angle_beta   90.00
_cell.angle_gamma   90.00
#
_symmetry.space_group_name_H-M   'P 1'
#
loop_
_entity.id
_entity.type
_entity.pdbx_description
1 polymer ?
#
loop_
_entity_poly.entity_id
_entity_poly.type
_entity_poly.pdbx_seq_one_letter_code
_entity_poly.pdbx_strand_id
1 'polypeptide(L)'
;MATRRLSTYTLAGVLALGGVWLLSHSFAVGGRDYSELAHPNLPHANLPQAELSKATTSSGPSEASVTPAAPSIPIRRKNVTFASSFVYHGDVYMALAKSMGDVMDQEGAHGQIHVFAQPFPFGFQEVVEDLQLWKHQGVRANHESFIDFLNSETGDGGVDLIIFGTCQYDLPYWHDALQDAWERRDAGHKFKIVCYVHNAKDMDWRRWVPYWSRRHAIRFIAIGNHVAEAFVDMFAEAADSHDPLLYTADFEHIPVDVHIPVLRIPSLPVKESPRNLIKAVIQGKFEMERRDYARIFQELISSLHEDPAAWGYLPLEGRTAFEPRHDSPVPPFQLLLVGSQYLGVPTELEHIVLIHRDLPYKEFYDLIADSDIVLPAFADNSYYEFRASSTVAIATELNIPMLVTNRTRRTYGFIDDDRVVVTRPAAMSEVQALKALRTGDASAFLASDPADIGLSMGEMPAVREGVEKMMRGGWVKSNSDWEQWRASLWEKNNEVAGRILRDIS
;
A
#
# COMPACT_ATOMS: atom_id res chain seq x y z
N MET A 1 16.23 -31.11 41.27
CA MET A 1 16.46 -29.70 41.64
C MET A 1 17.82 -29.27 41.11
N ALA A 2 17.85 -28.54 40.00
CA ALA A 2 19.06 -27.90 39.48
C ALA A 2 18.63 -26.57 38.84
N THR A 3 18.87 -25.47 39.55
CA THR A 3 18.56 -24.11 39.14
C THR A 3 19.74 -23.53 38.37
N ARG A 4 19.57 -23.31 37.05
CA ARG A 4 20.50 -22.51 36.25
C ARG A 4 20.26 -21.03 36.55
N ARG A 5 21.23 -20.37 37.16
CA ARG A 5 21.29 -18.90 37.25
C ARG A 5 21.74 -18.36 35.90
N LEU A 6 20.88 -17.57 35.24
CA LEU A 6 21.30 -16.73 34.12
C LEU A 6 22.19 -15.59 34.65
N SER A 7 23.29 -15.37 33.93
CA SER A 7 24.27 -14.32 34.18
C SER A 7 23.67 -12.93 33.95
N THR A 8 23.85 -12.03 34.91
CA THR A 8 23.42 -10.63 34.89
C THR A 8 24.00 -9.80 33.74
N TYR A 9 25.03 -10.30 33.04
CA TYR A 9 25.65 -9.61 31.90
C TYR A 9 24.84 -9.72 30.60
N THR A 10 23.94 -10.70 30.46
CA THR A 10 23.12 -10.86 29.25
C THR A 10 21.90 -9.93 29.25
N LEU A 11 21.44 -9.50 30.43
CA LEU A 11 20.29 -8.58 30.57
C LEU A 11 20.67 -7.12 30.31
N ALA A 12 21.93 -6.74 30.61
CA ALA A 12 22.43 -5.38 30.35
C ALA A 12 22.67 -5.10 28.86
N GLY A 13 23.07 -6.11 28.07
CA GLY A 13 23.26 -5.97 26.62
C GLY A 13 21.95 -5.77 25.84
N VAL A 14 20.85 -6.41 26.28
CA VAL A 14 19.54 -6.29 25.63
C VAL A 14 18.87 -4.95 25.96
N LEU A 15 19.08 -4.40 27.16
CA LEU A 15 18.56 -3.08 27.53
C LEU A 15 19.34 -1.91 26.89
N ALA A 16 20.64 -2.08 26.61
CA ALA A 16 21.44 -1.05 25.93
C ALA A 16 21.11 -0.92 24.43
N LEU A 17 20.80 -2.03 23.74
CA LEU A 17 20.39 -2.01 22.34
C LEU A 17 18.94 -1.50 22.16
N GLY A 18 18.05 -1.79 23.10
CA GLY A 18 16.69 -1.21 23.12
C GLY A 18 16.65 0.30 23.40
N GLY A 19 17.57 0.79 24.24
CA GLY A 19 17.66 2.22 24.60
C GLY A 19 18.11 3.13 23.46
N VAL A 20 19.00 2.66 22.58
CA VAL A 20 19.49 3.44 21.42
C VAL A 20 18.46 3.48 20.28
N TRP A 21 17.58 2.48 20.18
CA TRP A 21 16.48 2.45 19.22
C TRP A 21 15.33 3.41 19.61
N LEU A 22 15.01 3.51 20.91
CA LEU A 22 14.04 4.49 21.44
C LEU A 22 14.53 5.94 21.33
N LEU A 23 15.84 6.19 21.48
CA LEU A 23 16.42 7.54 21.40
C LEU A 23 16.58 8.08 19.97
N SER A 24 16.71 7.21 18.97
CA SER A 24 16.75 7.63 17.55
C SER A 24 15.38 8.03 16.99
N HIS A 25 14.28 7.75 17.70
CA HIS A 25 12.91 8.09 17.28
C HIS A 25 12.17 9.02 18.26
N SER A 26 12.79 9.43 19.36
CA SER A 26 12.19 10.34 20.36
C SER A 26 12.73 11.77 20.32
N PHE A 27 13.63 12.11 19.39
CA PHE A 27 14.17 13.47 19.24
C PHE A 27 13.94 14.03 17.83
N ALA A 28 12.67 14.29 17.51
CA ALA A 28 12.26 15.24 16.48
C ALA A 28 11.02 16.03 16.96
N VAL A 29 11.00 16.45 18.22
CA VAL A 29 10.05 17.44 18.74
C VAL A 29 10.84 18.48 19.54
N GLY A 30 11.50 19.38 18.80
CA GLY A 30 11.94 20.67 19.31
C GLY A 30 11.05 21.73 18.69
N GLY A 31 10.12 22.26 19.48
CA GLY A 31 9.11 23.21 19.04
C GLY A 31 9.70 24.43 18.34
N ARG A 32 9.12 24.75 17.18
CA ARG A 32 9.06 26.13 16.70
C ARG A 32 7.59 26.51 16.59
N ASP A 33 7.28 27.54 17.35
CA ASP A 33 6.02 28.27 17.38
C ASP A 33 5.75 28.83 15.97
N TYR A 34 4.68 28.36 15.33
CA TYR A 34 4.18 28.90 14.06
C TYR A 34 2.84 29.61 14.27
N SER A 35 2.74 30.36 15.37
CA SER A 35 1.64 31.30 15.60
C SER A 35 2.04 32.73 15.22
N GLU A 36 2.46 32.98 13.98
CA GLU A 36 2.50 34.33 13.38
C GLU A 36 2.95 34.31 11.91
N LEU A 37 2.11 33.82 11.00
CA LEU A 37 2.10 34.28 9.59
C LEU A 37 0.66 34.17 9.05
N ALA A 38 -0.23 34.90 9.71
CA ALA A 38 -1.48 35.31 9.10
C ALA A 38 -1.20 36.58 8.29
N HIS A 39 -1.17 36.47 6.96
CA HIS A 39 -1.62 37.58 6.12
C HIS A 39 -2.45 37.10 4.93
N PRO A 40 -3.51 37.86 4.58
CA PRO A 40 -4.58 37.44 3.70
C PRO A 40 -4.35 37.87 2.26
N ASN A 41 -5.18 37.34 1.37
CA ASN A 41 -5.42 37.79 -0.02
C ASN A 41 -4.38 37.36 -1.06
N LEU A 42 -4.67 36.23 -1.72
CA LEU A 42 -4.43 36.09 -3.14
C LEU A 42 -5.77 35.77 -3.84
N PRO A 43 -6.13 36.50 -4.91
CA PRO A 43 -7.41 36.36 -5.58
C PRO A 43 -7.48 35.04 -6.37
N HIS A 44 -8.65 34.40 -6.29
CA HIS A 44 -9.04 33.28 -7.13
C HIS A 44 -8.87 33.62 -8.62
N ALA A 45 -7.83 33.08 -9.25
CA ALA A 45 -7.75 33.01 -10.70
C ALA A 45 -8.68 31.88 -11.17
N ASN A 46 -9.80 32.28 -11.77
CA ASN A 46 -10.72 31.40 -12.50
C ASN A 46 -9.98 30.73 -13.66
N LEU A 47 -9.69 29.42 -13.53
CA LEU A 47 -9.33 28.59 -14.68
C LEU A 47 -10.63 28.15 -15.39
N PRO A 48 -10.71 28.30 -16.72
CA PRO A 48 -11.90 27.92 -17.48
C PRO A 48 -12.11 26.40 -17.46
N GLN A 49 -13.36 25.99 -17.23
CA GLN A 49 -13.82 24.63 -17.45
C GLN A 49 -13.62 24.28 -18.94
N ALA A 50 -12.70 23.37 -19.23
CA ALA A 50 -12.62 22.74 -20.54
C ALA A 50 -13.79 21.74 -20.66
N GLU A 51 -14.75 22.05 -21.54
CA GLU A 51 -15.78 21.13 -21.98
C GLU A 51 -15.11 19.94 -22.69
N LEU A 52 -15.14 18.75 -22.08
CA LEU A 52 -14.85 17.51 -22.78
C LEU A 52 -16.02 17.20 -23.73
N SER A 53 -15.78 17.44 -25.01
CA SER A 53 -16.65 17.08 -26.12
C SER A 53 -16.99 15.59 -26.13
N LYS A 54 -18.29 15.30 -26.19
CA LYS A 54 -18.88 13.97 -26.41
C LYS A 54 -18.37 13.37 -27.73
N ALA A 55 -17.78 12.17 -27.66
CA ALA A 55 -17.52 11.35 -28.84
C ALA A 55 -18.78 10.57 -29.22
N THR A 56 -19.29 10.85 -30.42
CA THR A 56 -20.41 10.19 -31.07
C THR A 56 -19.98 8.81 -31.58
N THR A 57 -20.71 7.76 -31.20
CA THR A 57 -20.52 6.39 -31.70
C THR A 57 -21.20 6.22 -33.06
N SER A 58 -20.44 5.93 -34.13
CA SER A 58 -20.97 5.35 -35.36
C SER A 58 -20.44 3.93 -35.52
N SER A 59 -21.35 2.96 -35.52
CA SER A 59 -21.08 1.55 -35.75
C SER A 59 -21.07 1.22 -37.25
N GLY A 60 -19.99 0.62 -37.71
CA GLY A 60 -19.88 -0.04 -39.01
C GLY A 60 -18.84 -1.18 -38.92
N PRO A 61 -19.08 -2.36 -39.49
CA PRO A 61 -18.20 -3.51 -39.34
C PRO A 61 -17.00 -3.38 -40.28
N SER A 62 -15.81 -3.15 -39.71
CA SER A 62 -14.54 -3.19 -40.46
C SER A 62 -13.91 -4.57 -40.35
N GLU A 63 -13.68 -5.20 -41.51
CA GLU A 63 -12.93 -6.43 -41.66
C GLU A 63 -11.55 -6.33 -41.01
N ALA A 64 -11.15 -7.40 -40.31
CA ALA A 64 -9.89 -7.49 -39.60
C ALA A 64 -8.71 -7.59 -40.59
N SER A 65 -8.10 -6.44 -40.89
CA SER A 65 -6.77 -6.38 -41.47
C SER A 65 -5.74 -6.72 -40.40
N VAL A 66 -5.21 -7.95 -40.45
CA VAL A 66 -4.06 -8.37 -39.62
C VAL A 66 -2.85 -7.59 -40.11
N THR A 67 -2.61 -6.45 -39.47
CA THR A 67 -1.38 -5.68 -39.65
C THR A 67 -0.28 -6.44 -38.90
N PRO A 68 0.90 -6.71 -39.50
CA PRO A 68 2.01 -7.33 -38.79
C PRO A 68 2.37 -6.49 -37.57
N ALA A 69 2.38 -7.10 -36.38
CA ALA A 69 2.80 -6.42 -35.16
C ALA A 69 4.19 -5.81 -35.37
N ALA A 70 4.35 -4.54 -35.01
CA ALA A 70 5.65 -3.89 -35.05
C ALA A 70 6.67 -4.71 -34.24
N PRO A 71 7.93 -4.81 -34.70
CA PRO A 71 8.95 -5.57 -33.98
C PRO A 71 9.08 -5.04 -32.54
N SER A 72 8.91 -5.92 -31.56
CA SER A 72 9.04 -5.57 -30.14
C SER A 72 10.48 -5.16 -29.83
N ILE A 73 10.65 -4.11 -29.03
CA ILE A 73 11.97 -3.69 -28.54
C ILE A 73 12.49 -4.83 -27.65
N PRO A 74 13.70 -5.39 -27.90
CA PRO A 74 14.20 -6.53 -27.13
C PRO A 74 14.56 -6.13 -25.69
N ILE A 75 14.41 -7.07 -24.76
CA ILE A 75 14.90 -6.93 -23.37
C ILE A 75 16.40 -6.63 -23.36
N ARG A 76 16.76 -5.55 -22.67
CA ARG A 76 18.15 -5.08 -22.49
C ARG A 76 18.75 -5.52 -21.17
N ARG A 77 17.93 -5.57 -20.12
CA ARG A 77 18.34 -5.93 -18.76
C ARG A 77 18.05 -7.41 -18.52
N LYS A 78 19.10 -8.22 -18.45
CA LYS A 78 19.05 -9.67 -18.32
C LYS A 78 19.59 -10.15 -16.98
N ASN A 79 20.48 -9.41 -16.34
CA ASN A 79 21.07 -9.76 -15.04
C ASN A 79 20.59 -8.76 -13.98
N VAL A 80 19.39 -9.03 -13.47
CA VAL A 80 18.65 -8.15 -12.56
C VAL A 80 18.93 -8.54 -11.13
N THR A 81 19.24 -7.58 -10.25
CA THR A 81 19.51 -7.83 -8.84
C THR A 81 18.54 -7.07 -7.96
N PHE A 82 17.73 -7.79 -7.18
CA PHE A 82 16.98 -7.22 -6.06
C PHE A 82 17.88 -7.19 -4.83
N ALA A 83 18.08 -6.02 -4.24
CA ALA A 83 18.91 -5.86 -3.05
C ALA A 83 18.18 -5.04 -1.98
N SER A 84 18.14 -5.52 -0.74
CA SER A 84 17.55 -4.79 0.39
C SER A 84 18.32 -5.03 1.68
N SER A 85 18.87 -3.96 2.23
CA SER A 85 19.42 -3.89 3.59
C SER A 85 18.29 -3.84 4.62
N PHE A 86 17.13 -3.33 4.22
CA PHE A 86 15.93 -3.26 5.04
C PHE A 86 15.25 -4.63 5.14
N VAL A 87 14.91 -5.03 6.37
CA VAL A 87 14.38 -6.37 6.67
C VAL A 87 12.92 -6.55 6.26
N TYR A 88 12.17 -5.46 6.05
CA TYR A 88 10.76 -5.51 5.63
C TYR A 88 10.59 -5.22 4.12
N HIS A 89 9.34 -5.17 3.65
CA HIS A 89 8.95 -4.93 2.25
C HIS A 89 9.26 -6.06 1.26
N GLY A 90 9.58 -7.27 1.74
CA GLY A 90 9.71 -8.45 0.87
C GLY A 90 8.45 -8.69 0.03
N ASP A 91 7.27 -8.50 0.63
CA ASP A 91 5.95 -8.51 0.01
C ASP A 91 5.76 -7.51 -1.13
N VAL A 92 6.56 -6.45 -1.13
CA VAL A 92 6.49 -5.38 -2.11
C VAL A 92 7.40 -5.64 -3.29
N TYR A 93 8.71 -5.78 -3.08
CA TYR A 93 9.65 -5.90 -4.20
C TYR A 93 9.69 -7.29 -4.82
N MET A 94 9.33 -8.36 -4.08
CA MET A 94 9.21 -9.69 -4.68
C MET A 94 8.02 -9.79 -5.64
N ALA A 95 6.99 -8.95 -5.48
CA ALA A 95 5.92 -8.83 -6.47
C ALA A 95 6.46 -8.31 -7.82
N LEU A 96 7.40 -7.35 -7.80
CA LEU A 96 8.06 -6.89 -9.03
C LEU A 96 9.01 -7.94 -9.61
N ALA A 97 9.73 -8.68 -8.75
CA ALA A 97 10.57 -9.80 -9.20
C ALA A 97 9.75 -10.83 -9.98
N LYS A 98 8.54 -11.12 -9.51
CA LYS A 98 7.58 -11.96 -10.22
C LYS A 98 7.19 -11.37 -11.58
N SER A 99 6.74 -10.11 -11.62
CA SER A 99 6.34 -9.45 -12.87
C SER A 99 7.47 -9.44 -13.91
N MET A 100 8.72 -9.20 -13.48
CA MET A 100 9.89 -9.24 -14.37
C MET A 100 10.17 -10.65 -14.89
N GLY A 101 10.10 -11.67 -14.03
CA GLY A 101 10.25 -13.05 -14.45
C GLY A 101 9.16 -13.49 -15.42
N ASP A 102 7.91 -13.08 -15.19
CA ASP A 102 6.79 -13.37 -16.09
C ASP A 102 6.98 -12.72 -17.47
N VAL A 103 7.51 -11.49 -17.53
CA VAL A 103 7.84 -10.81 -18.79
C VAL A 103 9.01 -11.50 -19.51
N MET A 104 10.06 -11.92 -18.79
CA MET A 104 11.17 -12.68 -19.38
C MET A 104 10.70 -14.00 -20.00
N ASP A 105 9.83 -14.74 -19.31
CA ASP A 105 9.21 -15.97 -19.83
C ASP A 105 8.38 -15.70 -21.10
N GLN A 106 7.53 -14.66 -21.08
CA GLN A 106 6.65 -14.30 -22.20
C GLN A 106 7.44 -13.97 -23.48
N GLU A 107 8.62 -13.37 -23.33
CA GLU A 107 9.49 -12.99 -24.45
C GLU A 107 10.55 -14.04 -24.79
N GLY A 108 10.62 -15.16 -24.05
CA GLY A 108 11.67 -16.16 -24.22
C GLY A 108 13.07 -15.59 -23.96
N ALA A 109 13.19 -14.58 -23.10
CA ALA A 109 14.46 -13.95 -22.79
C ALA A 109 15.26 -14.79 -21.79
N HIS A 110 16.50 -15.09 -22.14
CA HIS A 110 17.45 -15.73 -21.23
C HIS A 110 18.09 -14.66 -20.34
N GLY A 111 17.84 -14.75 -19.03
CA GLY A 111 18.39 -13.86 -18.00
C GLY A 111 18.40 -14.53 -16.63
N GLN A 112 18.90 -13.81 -15.63
CA GLN A 112 18.95 -14.19 -14.23
C GLN A 112 18.41 -13.06 -13.34
N ILE A 113 17.69 -13.45 -12.30
CA ILE A 113 17.26 -12.57 -11.22
C ILE A 113 18.03 -13.01 -9.97
N HIS A 114 18.73 -12.08 -9.31
CA HIS A 114 19.47 -12.31 -8.08
C HIS A 114 18.76 -11.61 -6.91
N VAL A 115 18.87 -12.15 -5.70
CA VAL A 115 18.23 -11.61 -4.49
C VAL A 115 19.23 -11.53 -3.34
N PHE A 116 19.51 -10.31 -2.89
CA PHE A 116 20.39 -10.00 -1.77
C PHE A 116 19.60 -9.33 -0.65
N ALA A 117 19.15 -10.12 0.32
CA ALA A 117 18.32 -9.66 1.41
C ALA A 117 18.57 -10.48 2.68
N GLN A 118 18.23 -9.92 3.84
CA GLN A 118 18.10 -10.71 5.06
C GLN A 118 17.03 -11.82 4.88
N PRO A 119 16.97 -12.85 5.74
CA PRO A 119 15.84 -13.76 5.76
C PRO A 119 14.53 -12.99 5.92
N PHE A 120 13.53 -13.30 5.11
CA PHE A 120 12.27 -12.56 5.18
C PHE A 120 11.55 -12.84 6.50
N PRO A 121 11.12 -11.80 7.23
CA PRO A 121 10.50 -11.98 8.53
C PRO A 121 9.10 -12.61 8.39
N PHE A 122 8.55 -13.05 9.52
CA PHE A 122 7.17 -13.56 9.63
C PHE A 122 6.84 -14.71 8.66
N GLY A 123 7.83 -15.49 8.24
CA GLY A 123 7.61 -16.65 7.35
C GLY A 123 7.34 -16.29 5.88
N PHE A 124 7.59 -15.05 5.45
CA PHE A 124 7.32 -14.65 4.05
C PHE A 124 8.14 -15.44 3.00
N GLN A 125 9.24 -16.09 3.41
CA GLN A 125 9.99 -16.98 2.53
C GLN A 125 9.13 -18.12 1.97
N GLU A 126 8.18 -18.65 2.75
CA GLU A 126 7.25 -19.68 2.29
C GLU A 126 6.34 -19.12 1.18
N VAL A 127 5.88 -17.87 1.30
CA VAL A 127 5.08 -17.20 0.26
C VAL A 127 5.88 -17.02 -1.04
N VAL A 128 7.17 -16.69 -0.93
CA VAL A 128 8.07 -16.55 -2.10
C VAL A 128 8.20 -17.87 -2.85
N GLU A 129 8.33 -18.97 -2.12
CA GLU A 129 8.48 -20.32 -2.67
C GLU A 129 7.16 -20.83 -3.28
N ASP A 130 6.06 -20.74 -2.54
CA ASP A 130 4.74 -21.22 -2.96
C ASP A 130 4.23 -20.51 -4.22
N LEU A 131 4.47 -19.20 -4.31
CA LEU A 131 4.02 -18.39 -5.45
C LEU A 131 5.05 -18.29 -6.58
N GLN A 132 6.22 -18.90 -6.40
CA GLN A 132 7.35 -18.79 -7.33
C GLN A 132 7.64 -17.32 -7.68
N LEU A 133 7.70 -16.45 -6.67
CA LEU A 133 7.92 -15.00 -6.88
C LEU A 133 9.30 -14.69 -7.49
N TRP A 134 10.20 -15.67 -7.45
CA TRP A 134 11.55 -15.58 -7.97
C TRP A 134 11.78 -16.63 -9.06
N LYS A 135 11.49 -16.24 -10.31
CA LYS A 135 11.83 -16.98 -11.52
C LYS A 135 13.25 -16.64 -12.00
N HIS A 136 13.77 -17.40 -12.97
CA HIS A 136 15.12 -17.20 -13.50
C HIS A 136 16.19 -17.13 -12.39
N GLN A 137 16.14 -18.11 -11.48
CA GLN A 137 16.87 -18.06 -10.22
C GLN A 137 18.39 -17.97 -10.41
N GLY A 138 18.93 -16.79 -10.13
CA GLY A 138 20.36 -16.55 -9.96
C GLY A 138 20.79 -16.79 -8.51
N VAL A 139 21.58 -15.87 -7.98
CA VAL A 139 22.15 -15.96 -6.61
C VAL A 139 21.15 -15.45 -5.58
N ARG A 140 20.92 -16.22 -4.52
CA ARG A 140 20.28 -15.77 -3.27
C ARG A 140 21.32 -15.71 -2.16
N ALA A 141 21.54 -14.54 -1.58
CA ALA A 141 22.48 -14.37 -0.48
C ALA A 141 22.05 -13.26 0.49
N ASN A 142 22.80 -13.07 1.58
CA ASN A 142 22.58 -11.98 2.51
C ASN A 142 22.94 -10.62 1.86
N HIS A 143 22.25 -9.56 2.25
CA HIS A 143 22.45 -8.20 1.74
C HIS A 143 23.92 -7.72 1.86
N GLU A 144 24.63 -8.12 2.91
CA GLU A 144 26.05 -7.77 3.12
C GLU A 144 26.97 -8.23 1.97
N SER A 145 26.63 -9.33 1.29
CA SER A 145 27.44 -9.89 0.18
C SER A 145 27.14 -9.26 -1.18
N PHE A 146 26.19 -8.32 -1.25
CA PHE A 146 25.75 -7.73 -2.52
C PHE A 146 26.88 -7.03 -3.27
N ILE A 147 27.69 -6.21 -2.59
CA ILE A 147 28.76 -5.44 -3.22
C ILE A 147 29.86 -6.36 -3.76
N ASP A 148 30.20 -7.44 -3.04
CA ASP A 148 31.17 -8.43 -3.52
C ASP A 148 30.67 -9.11 -4.78
N PHE A 149 29.39 -9.49 -4.81
CA PHE A 149 28.77 -10.06 -6.01
C PHE A 149 28.77 -9.09 -7.19
N LEU A 150 28.36 -7.83 -6.95
CA LEU A 150 28.31 -6.76 -7.97
C LEU A 150 29.68 -6.52 -8.63
N ASN A 151 30.76 -6.72 -7.89
CA ASN A 151 32.13 -6.55 -8.37
C ASN A 151 32.77 -7.84 -8.93
N SER A 152 32.11 -9.00 -8.80
CA SER A 152 32.71 -10.27 -9.21
C SER A 152 32.69 -10.49 -10.73
N GLU A 153 31.70 -9.91 -11.43
CA GLU A 153 31.60 -9.90 -12.89
C GLU A 153 31.13 -8.51 -13.36
N THR A 154 31.84 -7.93 -14.33
CA THR A 154 31.63 -6.54 -14.76
C THR A 154 31.46 -6.38 -16.28
N GLY A 155 31.62 -7.45 -17.06
CA GLY A 155 31.39 -7.46 -18.51
C GLY A 155 29.98 -7.91 -18.90
N ASP A 156 29.86 -8.64 -20.02
CA ASP A 156 28.59 -9.10 -20.61
C ASP A 156 27.73 -10.00 -19.69
N GLY A 157 28.32 -10.55 -18.63
CA GLY A 157 27.65 -11.34 -17.60
C GLY A 157 27.37 -10.59 -16.30
N GLY A 158 27.75 -9.31 -16.22
CA GLY A 158 27.64 -8.51 -15.00
C GLY A 158 26.20 -8.07 -14.73
N VAL A 159 25.94 -7.65 -13.49
CA VAL A 159 24.66 -7.04 -13.10
C VAL A 159 24.40 -5.81 -13.95
N ASP A 160 23.24 -5.72 -14.60
CA ASP A 160 22.87 -4.60 -15.47
C ASP A 160 21.73 -3.73 -14.90
N LEU A 161 21.01 -4.24 -13.90
CA LEU A 161 19.91 -3.57 -13.21
C LEU A 161 19.90 -3.94 -11.74
N ILE A 162 19.83 -2.95 -10.86
CA ILE A 162 19.68 -3.09 -9.42
C ILE A 162 18.32 -2.54 -9.02
N ILE A 163 17.56 -3.28 -8.22
CA ILE A 163 16.26 -2.88 -7.70
C ILE A 163 16.36 -2.88 -6.19
N PHE A 164 16.18 -1.71 -5.60
CA PHE A 164 16.18 -1.57 -4.15
C PHE A 164 14.79 -1.78 -3.58
N GLY A 165 14.70 -2.57 -2.50
CA GLY A 165 13.43 -2.82 -1.82
C GLY A 165 12.83 -1.57 -1.19
N THR A 166 13.67 -0.64 -0.74
CA THR A 166 13.30 0.73 -0.41
C THR A 166 14.52 1.65 -0.46
N CYS A 167 14.50 2.63 -1.36
CA CYS A 167 15.65 3.55 -1.52
C CYS A 167 15.91 4.44 -0.31
N GLN A 168 14.96 4.56 0.61
CA GLN A 168 15.16 5.25 1.88
C GLN A 168 16.32 4.65 2.69
N TYR A 169 16.49 3.33 2.64
CA TYR A 169 17.53 2.62 3.41
C TYR A 169 18.65 2.12 2.51
N ASP A 170 18.29 1.56 1.36
CA ASP A 170 19.24 0.81 0.53
C ASP A 170 20.21 1.72 -0.24
N LEU A 171 19.71 2.84 -0.77
CA LEU A 171 20.56 3.79 -1.47
C LEU A 171 21.61 4.41 -0.53
N PRO A 172 21.26 4.95 0.65
CA PRO A 172 22.26 5.39 1.64
C PRO A 172 23.28 4.30 1.99
N TYR A 173 22.80 3.08 2.22
CA TYR A 173 23.62 1.98 2.74
C TYR A 173 24.74 1.58 1.75
N TRP A 174 24.45 1.58 0.46
CA TRP A 174 25.39 1.16 -0.58
C TRP A 174 25.95 2.28 -1.45
N HIS A 175 25.57 3.55 -1.23
CA HIS A 175 25.85 4.65 -2.16
C HIS A 175 27.31 4.71 -2.63
N ASP A 176 28.26 4.81 -1.69
CA ASP A 176 29.68 5.02 -2.02
C ASP A 176 30.25 3.83 -2.80
N ALA A 177 29.94 2.61 -2.36
CA ALA A 177 30.38 1.38 -3.02
C ALA A 177 29.76 1.21 -4.43
N LEU A 178 28.50 1.61 -4.60
CA LEU A 178 27.83 1.62 -5.89
C LEU A 178 28.44 2.66 -6.82
N GLN A 179 28.72 3.86 -6.32
CA GLN A 179 29.39 4.90 -7.09
C GLN A 179 30.74 4.40 -7.60
N ASP A 180 31.58 3.83 -6.72
CA ASP A 180 32.89 3.28 -7.09
C ASP A 180 32.76 2.14 -8.11
N ALA A 181 31.80 1.23 -7.91
CA ALA A 181 31.55 0.12 -8.84
C ALA A 181 31.07 0.64 -10.20
N TRP A 182 30.18 1.63 -10.21
CA TRP A 182 29.67 2.22 -11.43
C TRP A 182 30.80 2.91 -12.19
N GLU A 183 31.64 3.71 -11.54
CA GLU A 183 32.73 4.47 -12.19
C GLU A 183 33.80 3.57 -12.82
N ARG A 184 34.15 2.46 -12.17
CA ARG A 184 35.17 1.51 -12.66
C ARG A 184 34.77 0.71 -13.91
N ARG A 185 33.47 0.51 -14.14
CA ARG A 185 32.99 -0.22 -15.33
C ARG A 185 33.16 0.61 -16.60
N ASP A 186 33.34 -0.02 -17.75
CA ASP A 186 33.30 0.71 -19.03
C ASP A 186 31.88 1.16 -19.38
N ALA A 187 31.76 1.95 -20.44
CA ALA A 187 30.49 2.57 -20.84
C ALA A 187 29.41 1.55 -21.27
N GLY A 188 29.80 0.38 -21.81
CA GLY A 188 28.88 -0.64 -22.28
C GLY A 188 28.22 -1.45 -21.15
N HIS A 189 28.87 -1.51 -19.98
CA HIS A 189 28.47 -2.41 -18.88
C HIS A 189 28.02 -1.66 -17.62
N LYS A 190 27.62 -0.39 -17.75
CA LYS A 190 27.03 0.39 -16.66
C LYS A 190 25.67 -0.22 -16.25
N PHE A 191 25.46 -0.37 -14.95
CA PHE A 191 24.17 -0.77 -14.40
C PHE A 191 23.26 0.44 -14.16
N LYS A 192 21.96 0.17 -14.03
CA LYS A 192 20.95 1.13 -13.58
C LYS A 192 20.35 0.76 -12.23
N ILE A 193 19.78 1.74 -11.55
CA ILE A 193 19.13 1.61 -10.26
C ILE A 193 17.64 1.90 -10.41
N VAL A 194 16.83 1.06 -9.79
CA VAL A 194 15.39 1.21 -9.65
C VAL A 194 15.09 1.41 -8.18
N CYS A 195 14.48 2.54 -7.86
CA CYS A 195 14.11 2.91 -6.51
C CYS A 195 12.64 2.64 -6.24
N TYR A 196 12.35 1.62 -5.43
CA TYR A 196 11.02 1.43 -4.90
C TYR A 196 10.73 2.46 -3.80
N VAL A 197 9.60 3.16 -3.93
CA VAL A 197 9.21 4.27 -3.05
C VAL A 197 7.73 4.21 -2.68
N HIS A 198 7.42 4.64 -1.45
CA HIS A 198 6.05 4.63 -0.93
C HIS A 198 5.66 5.90 -0.15
N ASN A 199 6.60 6.83 0.02
CA ASN A 199 6.42 8.09 0.72
C ASN A 199 7.27 9.19 0.07
N ALA A 200 6.63 10.09 -0.68
CA ALA A 200 7.30 11.21 -1.34
C ALA A 200 7.64 12.38 -0.41
N LYS A 201 7.57 12.20 0.91
CA LYS A 201 8.15 13.14 1.90
C LYS A 201 9.25 12.52 2.75
N ASP A 202 9.71 11.32 2.38
CA ASP A 202 10.93 10.77 2.96
C ASP A 202 12.15 11.40 2.27
N MET A 203 12.75 12.40 2.90
CA MET A 203 13.65 13.36 2.23
C MET A 203 15.13 13.04 2.35
N ASP A 204 15.53 12.35 3.42
CA ASP A 204 16.95 12.33 3.84
C ASP A 204 17.86 11.69 2.80
N TRP A 205 17.30 10.81 1.98
CA TRP A 205 18.04 10.08 0.95
C TRP A 205 18.11 10.75 -0.42
N ARG A 206 17.42 11.88 -0.61
CA ARG A 206 17.41 12.59 -1.90
C ARG A 206 18.74 13.17 -2.29
N ARG A 207 19.61 13.46 -1.32
CA ARG A 207 20.95 14.00 -1.56
C ARG A 207 21.80 13.13 -2.50
N TRP A 208 21.49 11.84 -2.61
CA TRP A 208 22.18 10.90 -3.49
C TRP A 208 21.59 10.81 -4.91
N VAL A 209 20.34 11.24 -5.10
CA VAL A 209 19.64 11.16 -6.39
C VAL A 209 20.33 11.98 -7.49
N PRO A 210 20.83 13.22 -7.23
CA PRO A 210 21.51 14.00 -8.25
C PRO A 210 22.72 13.30 -8.90
N TYR A 211 23.43 12.45 -8.16
CA TYR A 211 24.58 11.72 -8.71
C TYR A 211 24.13 10.75 -9.80
N TRP A 212 23.07 9.99 -9.54
CA TRP A 212 22.57 8.95 -10.44
C TRP A 212 21.71 9.53 -11.58
N SER A 213 20.97 10.60 -11.31
CA SER A 213 20.13 11.28 -12.29
C SER A 213 20.94 11.84 -13.46
N ARG A 214 22.06 12.54 -13.18
CA ARG A 214 22.99 13.06 -14.22
C ARG A 214 23.60 11.99 -15.12
N ARG A 215 23.57 10.73 -14.68
CA ARG A 215 24.09 9.57 -15.41
C ARG A 215 22.97 8.81 -16.13
N HIS A 216 21.74 9.30 -16.06
CA HIS A 216 20.51 8.61 -16.48
C HIS A 216 20.46 7.18 -15.92
N ALA A 217 20.97 6.98 -14.70
CA ALA A 217 21.21 5.67 -14.11
C ALA A 217 20.21 5.33 -13.00
N ILE A 218 19.15 6.14 -12.81
CA ILE A 218 18.13 5.92 -11.79
C ILE A 218 16.73 6.08 -12.39
N ARG A 219 15.79 5.26 -11.92
CA ARG A 219 14.34 5.42 -12.10
C ARG A 219 13.61 5.05 -10.81
N PHE A 220 12.36 5.47 -10.69
CA PHE A 220 11.54 5.28 -9.50
C PHE A 220 10.33 4.42 -9.81
N ILE A 221 9.90 3.64 -8.82
CA ILE A 221 8.66 2.87 -8.85
C ILE A 221 7.88 3.18 -7.59
N ALA A 222 6.68 3.73 -7.77
CA ALA A 222 5.73 3.97 -6.70
C ALA A 222 4.68 2.84 -6.62
N ILE A 223 4.11 2.67 -5.43
CA ILE A 223 3.00 1.73 -5.16
C ILE A 223 1.61 2.35 -5.27
N GLY A 224 1.49 3.47 -5.97
CA GLY A 224 0.24 4.17 -6.18
C GLY A 224 0.44 5.41 -7.07
N ASN A 225 -0.61 5.75 -7.83
CA ASN A 225 -0.56 6.87 -8.78
C ASN A 225 -0.26 8.19 -8.09
N HIS A 226 -0.96 8.51 -7.00
CA HIS A 226 -0.74 9.75 -6.25
C HIS A 226 0.67 9.87 -5.68
N VAL A 227 1.32 8.75 -5.32
CA VAL A 227 2.71 8.76 -4.87
C VAL A 227 3.65 9.03 -6.05
N ALA A 228 3.41 8.43 -7.22
CA ALA A 228 4.19 8.74 -8.42
C ALA A 228 4.06 10.20 -8.80
N GLU A 229 2.84 10.74 -8.84
CA GLU A 229 2.54 12.15 -9.09
C GLU A 229 3.29 13.06 -8.10
N ALA A 230 3.25 12.75 -6.79
CA ALA A 230 3.98 13.51 -5.79
C ALA A 230 5.51 13.47 -5.98
N PHE A 231 6.07 12.37 -6.48
CA PHE A 231 7.50 12.30 -6.85
C PHE A 231 7.81 13.10 -8.12
N VAL A 232 6.92 13.10 -9.11
CA VAL A 232 7.04 13.91 -10.32
C VAL A 232 7.02 15.41 -9.99
N ASP A 233 6.04 15.86 -9.21
CA ASP A 233 5.94 17.27 -8.79
C ASP A 233 7.19 17.71 -8.02
N MET A 234 7.64 16.86 -7.11
CA MET A 234 8.87 17.06 -6.35
C MET A 234 10.14 17.11 -7.21
N PHE A 235 10.21 16.32 -8.28
CA PHE A 235 11.32 16.40 -9.23
C PHE A 235 11.26 17.67 -10.08
N ALA A 236 10.07 18.12 -10.47
CA ALA A 236 9.90 19.40 -11.14
C ALA A 236 10.36 20.56 -10.23
N GLU A 237 9.96 20.57 -8.96
CA GLU A 237 10.43 21.56 -7.97
C GLU A 237 11.97 21.54 -7.82
N ALA A 238 12.59 20.36 -7.85
CA ALA A 238 14.04 20.24 -7.77
C ALA A 238 14.74 20.72 -9.06
N ALA A 239 14.13 20.52 -10.22
CA ALA A 239 14.63 21.03 -11.50
C ALA A 239 14.60 22.56 -11.57
N ASP A 240 13.59 23.19 -10.97
CA ASP A 240 13.44 24.66 -10.88
C ASP A 240 14.24 25.29 -9.72
N SER A 241 14.99 24.50 -8.97
CA SER A 241 15.77 24.98 -7.82
C SER A 241 16.87 25.96 -8.23
N HIS A 242 17.21 26.90 -7.34
CA HIS A 242 18.38 27.76 -7.52
C HIS A 242 19.70 27.08 -7.13
N ASP A 243 19.64 25.90 -6.51
CA ASP A 243 20.83 25.12 -6.12
C ASP A 243 21.45 24.43 -7.36
N PRO A 244 22.72 24.74 -7.72
CA PRO A 244 23.42 24.07 -8.81
C PRO A 244 23.47 22.55 -8.68
N LEU A 245 23.45 22.01 -7.47
CA LEU A 245 23.41 20.56 -7.27
C LEU A 245 22.07 19.93 -7.69
N LEU A 246 21.00 20.71 -7.77
CA LEU A 246 19.66 20.23 -8.10
C LEU A 246 19.24 20.56 -9.54
N TYR A 247 19.30 21.82 -9.99
CA TYR A 247 18.83 22.16 -11.34
C TYR A 247 19.69 21.55 -12.46
N THR A 248 20.96 21.24 -12.19
CA THR A 248 21.84 20.54 -13.15
C THR A 248 21.70 19.02 -13.11
N ALA A 249 20.83 18.49 -12.25
CA ALA A 249 20.69 17.05 -12.04
C ALA A 249 19.72 16.37 -13.00
N ASP A 250 19.03 17.14 -13.84
CA ASP A 250 18.07 16.64 -14.83
C ASP A 250 16.88 15.88 -14.21
N PHE A 251 16.37 16.40 -13.09
CA PHE A 251 15.29 15.76 -12.32
C PHE A 251 14.00 15.54 -13.13
N GLU A 252 13.67 16.47 -14.04
CA GLU A 252 12.46 16.42 -14.89
C GLU A 252 12.40 15.14 -15.75
N HIS A 253 13.54 14.54 -16.08
CA HIS A 253 13.63 13.37 -16.94
C HIS A 253 13.82 12.04 -16.17
N ILE A 254 13.73 12.04 -14.83
CA ILE A 254 13.76 10.80 -14.05
C ILE A 254 12.43 10.05 -14.25
N PRO A 255 12.42 8.82 -14.78
CA PRO A 255 11.18 8.06 -14.94
C PRO A 255 10.60 7.67 -13.58
N VAL A 256 9.29 7.85 -13.41
CA VAL A 256 8.52 7.41 -12.24
C VAL A 256 7.38 6.51 -12.71
N ASP A 257 7.53 5.21 -12.48
CA ASP A 257 6.52 4.21 -12.80
C ASP A 257 5.61 3.90 -11.60
N VAL A 258 4.49 3.25 -11.88
CA VAL A 258 3.60 2.71 -10.86
C VAL A 258 3.52 1.20 -11.00
N HIS A 259 3.96 0.46 -9.98
CA HIS A 259 3.78 -0.99 -9.89
C HIS A 259 3.05 -1.31 -8.59
N ILE A 260 1.88 -1.94 -8.70
CA ILE A 260 1.06 -2.25 -7.52
C ILE A 260 1.39 -3.66 -7.01
N PRO A 261 1.91 -3.82 -5.78
CA PRO A 261 2.35 -5.12 -5.27
C PRO A 261 1.15 -5.95 -4.80
N VAL A 262 0.46 -6.59 -5.75
CA VAL A 262 -0.68 -7.49 -5.48
C VAL A 262 -0.35 -8.88 -5.98
N LEU A 263 -0.22 -9.82 -5.04
CA LEU A 263 0.11 -11.22 -5.30
C LEU A 263 -1.15 -12.08 -5.49
N ARG A 264 -0.96 -13.26 -6.08
CA ARG A 264 -2.01 -14.28 -6.16
C ARG A 264 -1.94 -15.24 -4.98
N ILE A 265 -2.52 -14.88 -3.85
CA ILE A 265 -2.55 -15.82 -2.71
C ILE A 265 -3.47 -17.00 -3.05
N PRO A 266 -2.97 -18.25 -3.10
CA PRO A 266 -3.78 -19.43 -3.37
C PRO A 266 -4.61 -19.78 -2.14
N SER A 267 -5.67 -20.56 -2.35
CA SER A 267 -6.42 -21.23 -1.26
C SER A 267 -6.99 -20.27 -0.21
N LEU A 268 -7.34 -19.04 -0.60
CA LEU A 268 -8.05 -18.11 0.28
C LEU A 268 -9.33 -18.77 0.82
N PRO A 269 -9.71 -18.51 2.10
CA PRO A 269 -10.93 -19.03 2.70
C PRO A 269 -12.17 -18.79 1.82
N VAL A 270 -12.92 -19.86 1.53
CA VAL A 270 -14.18 -19.77 0.80
C VAL A 270 -15.28 -19.36 1.76
N LYS A 271 -16.01 -18.30 1.43
CA LYS A 271 -17.11 -17.79 2.25
C LYS A 271 -18.45 -18.13 1.62
N GLU A 272 -19.21 -18.97 2.31
CA GLU A 272 -20.53 -19.39 1.86
C GLU A 272 -21.52 -18.23 1.84
N SER A 273 -22.50 -18.30 0.95
CA SER A 273 -23.61 -17.33 0.84
C SER A 273 -24.94 -18.05 1.06
N PRO A 274 -25.95 -17.42 1.69
CA PRO A 274 -25.95 -16.05 2.20
C PRO A 274 -25.12 -15.90 3.49
N ARG A 275 -24.49 -14.74 3.67
CA ARG A 275 -23.69 -14.41 4.86
C ARG A 275 -23.98 -13.01 5.38
N ASN A 276 -23.72 -12.81 6.67
CA ASN A 276 -23.86 -11.54 7.35
C ASN A 276 -22.51 -10.83 7.44
N LEU A 277 -22.51 -9.49 7.47
CA LEU A 277 -21.29 -8.71 7.71
C LEU A 277 -20.96 -8.80 9.20
N ILE A 278 -20.04 -9.68 9.57
CA ILE A 278 -19.68 -10.00 10.95
C ILE A 278 -18.24 -9.61 11.31
N LYS A 279 -17.33 -9.45 10.34
CA LYS A 279 -15.93 -9.11 10.61
C LYS A 279 -15.47 -7.93 9.77
N ALA A 280 -15.13 -6.82 10.42
CA ALA A 280 -14.36 -5.76 9.79
C ALA A 280 -12.92 -5.79 10.28
N VAL A 281 -11.96 -5.37 9.47
CA VAL A 281 -10.55 -5.33 9.86
C VAL A 281 -9.92 -3.97 9.59
N ILE A 282 -9.13 -3.48 10.55
CA ILE A 282 -8.16 -2.40 10.36
C ILE A 282 -6.77 -3.01 10.42
N GLN A 283 -6.03 -2.88 9.33
CA GLN A 283 -4.67 -3.40 9.21
C GLN A 283 -3.63 -2.28 9.29
N GLY A 284 -2.53 -2.53 10.00
CA GLY A 284 -1.38 -1.63 10.08
C GLY A 284 -0.82 -1.47 11.49
N LYS A 285 0.16 -0.57 11.66
CA LYS A 285 0.66 -0.20 12.98
C LYS A 285 -0.46 0.47 13.78
N PHE A 286 -0.56 0.18 15.06
CA PHE A 286 -1.61 0.73 15.92
C PHE A 286 -1.28 2.15 16.43
N GLU A 287 -1.04 3.07 15.49
CA GLU A 287 -0.68 4.47 15.72
C GLU A 287 -1.89 5.37 15.44
N MET A 288 -2.33 6.14 16.44
CA MET A 288 -3.53 6.98 16.33
C MET A 288 -3.36 8.13 15.34
N GLU A 289 -2.13 8.54 15.06
CA GLU A 289 -1.81 9.59 14.08
C GLU A 289 -1.97 9.10 12.64
N ARG A 290 -1.92 7.78 12.41
CA ARG A 290 -2.05 7.16 11.08
C ARG A 290 -3.42 6.53 10.86
N ARG A 291 -4.09 6.13 11.95
CA ARG A 291 -5.36 5.41 11.92
C ARG A 291 -6.33 6.02 12.92
N ASP A 292 -7.54 6.29 12.47
CA ASP A 292 -8.58 7.01 13.23
C ASP A 292 -9.31 6.09 14.22
N TYR A 293 -8.54 5.41 15.08
CA TYR A 293 -9.08 4.51 16.11
C TYR A 293 -9.97 5.24 17.09
N ALA A 294 -9.63 6.48 17.44
CA ALA A 294 -10.36 7.27 18.42
C ALA A 294 -11.80 7.51 17.98
N ARG A 295 -12.01 8.05 16.76
CA ARG A 295 -13.36 8.27 16.24
C ARG A 295 -14.10 6.95 16.01
N ILE A 296 -13.44 5.94 15.44
CA ILE A 296 -14.07 4.64 15.18
C ILE A 296 -14.57 3.99 16.49
N PHE A 297 -13.77 3.98 17.55
CA PHE A 297 -14.18 3.43 18.84
C PHE A 297 -15.31 4.25 19.46
N GLN A 298 -15.22 5.57 19.44
CA GLN A 298 -16.27 6.45 19.97
C GLN A 298 -17.60 6.25 19.24
N GLU A 299 -17.59 6.22 17.90
CA GLU A 299 -18.79 6.00 17.10
C GLU A 299 -19.35 4.58 17.30
N LEU A 300 -18.50 3.57 17.43
CA LEU A 300 -18.93 2.19 17.69
C LEU A 300 -19.60 2.05 19.05
N ILE A 301 -19.04 2.66 20.11
CA ILE A 301 -19.65 2.72 21.45
C ILE A 301 -21.01 3.42 21.39
N SER A 302 -21.07 4.60 20.74
CA SER A 302 -22.33 5.34 20.57
C SER A 302 -23.39 4.50 19.85
N SER A 303 -22.99 3.81 18.78
CA SER A 303 -23.88 2.96 17.99
C SER A 303 -24.38 1.72 18.76
N LEU A 304 -23.52 1.13 19.60
CA LEU A 304 -23.88 0.02 20.50
C LEU A 304 -24.82 0.46 21.63
N HIS A 305 -24.68 1.69 22.14
CA HIS A 305 -25.63 2.24 23.10
C HIS A 305 -27.01 2.51 22.49
N GLU A 306 -27.05 2.94 21.24
CA GLU A 306 -28.29 3.20 20.51
C GLU A 306 -29.04 1.90 20.18
N ASP A 307 -28.35 0.91 19.62
CA ASP A 307 -28.94 -0.36 19.21
C ASP A 307 -27.91 -1.51 19.30
N PRO A 308 -27.75 -2.13 20.48
CA PRO A 308 -26.80 -3.23 20.65
C PRO A 308 -27.24 -4.48 19.86
N ALA A 309 -28.54 -4.64 19.57
CA ALA A 309 -29.06 -5.79 18.84
C ALA A 309 -28.61 -5.80 17.38
N ALA A 310 -28.53 -4.62 16.73
CA ALA A 310 -27.98 -4.49 15.37
C ALA A 310 -26.55 -5.06 15.24
N TRP A 311 -25.76 -4.99 16.31
CA TRP A 311 -24.40 -5.50 16.35
C TRP A 311 -24.29 -6.93 16.88
N GLY A 312 -25.40 -7.54 17.35
CA GLY A 312 -25.41 -8.88 17.94
C GLY A 312 -24.98 -8.91 19.40
N TYR A 313 -25.23 -7.84 20.16
CA TYR A 313 -24.84 -7.71 21.57
C TYR A 313 -26.06 -7.45 22.48
N LEU A 314 -25.85 -7.65 23.78
CA LEU A 314 -26.77 -7.27 24.85
C LEU A 314 -26.51 -5.83 25.30
N PRO A 315 -27.53 -5.10 25.79
CA PRO A 315 -27.33 -3.76 26.37
C PRO A 315 -26.32 -3.77 27.53
N LEU A 316 -25.63 -2.63 27.71
CA LEU A 316 -24.60 -2.48 28.74
C LEU A 316 -25.14 -2.49 30.19
N GLU A 317 -26.46 -2.44 30.41
CA GLU A 317 -27.11 -2.27 31.72
C GLU A 317 -26.45 -3.04 32.88
N GLY A 318 -25.73 -2.31 33.74
CA GLY A 318 -25.05 -2.85 34.93
C GLY A 318 -23.72 -3.58 34.66
N ARG A 319 -23.21 -3.56 33.43
CA ARG A 319 -21.95 -4.18 32.98
C ARG A 319 -20.92 -3.12 32.59
N THR A 320 -19.67 -3.54 32.47
CA THR A 320 -18.56 -2.72 31.99
C THR A 320 -18.30 -2.88 30.49
N ALA A 321 -18.79 -3.97 29.88
CA ALA A 321 -18.62 -4.28 28.45
C ALA A 321 -19.93 -4.82 27.82
N PHE A 322 -20.08 -4.61 26.51
CA PHE A 322 -21.18 -5.21 25.75
C PHE A 322 -20.94 -6.71 25.56
N GLU A 323 -21.90 -7.54 25.97
CA GLU A 323 -21.78 -9.00 25.94
C GLU A 323 -22.39 -9.59 24.65
N PRO A 324 -21.76 -10.57 24.00
CA PRO A 324 -22.30 -11.22 22.81
C PRO A 324 -23.67 -11.87 23.06
N ARG A 325 -24.59 -11.71 22.09
CA ARG A 325 -25.89 -12.36 22.08
C ARG A 325 -25.81 -13.70 21.35
N HIS A 326 -25.58 -14.78 22.09
CA HIS A 326 -25.37 -16.12 21.53
C HIS A 326 -26.62 -16.80 20.96
N ASP A 327 -27.82 -16.35 21.31
CA ASP A 327 -29.11 -16.85 20.82
C ASP A 327 -29.57 -16.17 19.52
N SER A 328 -28.80 -15.20 19.01
CA SER A 328 -29.06 -14.53 17.73
C SER A 328 -28.74 -15.45 16.53
N PRO A 329 -29.59 -15.48 15.48
CA PRO A 329 -29.26 -16.16 14.23
C PRO A 329 -28.11 -15.49 13.45
N VAL A 330 -27.81 -14.23 13.76
CA VAL A 330 -26.70 -13.48 13.20
C VAL A 330 -25.58 -13.39 14.24
N PRO A 331 -24.36 -13.90 13.95
CA PRO A 331 -23.23 -13.82 14.87
C PRO A 331 -22.88 -12.37 15.26
N PRO A 332 -22.34 -12.15 16.46
CA PRO A 332 -21.88 -10.82 16.90
C PRO A 332 -20.84 -10.25 15.96
N PHE A 333 -20.90 -8.93 15.73
CA PHE A 333 -19.91 -8.22 14.93
C PHE A 333 -18.57 -8.10 15.65
N GLN A 334 -17.47 -8.28 14.95
CA GLN A 334 -16.12 -8.12 15.46
C GLN A 334 -15.33 -7.11 14.61
N LEU A 335 -14.59 -6.24 15.29
CA LEU A 335 -13.59 -5.37 14.69
C LEU A 335 -12.20 -5.94 14.98
N LEU A 336 -11.55 -6.48 13.96
CA LEU A 336 -10.20 -7.03 14.07
C LEU A 336 -9.18 -5.92 13.87
N LEU A 337 -8.20 -5.80 14.77
CA LEU A 337 -7.03 -4.97 14.60
C LEU A 337 -5.83 -5.88 14.36
N VAL A 338 -5.26 -5.83 13.15
CA VAL A 338 -4.22 -6.76 12.72
C VAL A 338 -2.97 -5.98 12.35
N GLY A 339 -1.89 -6.18 13.11
CA GLY A 339 -0.66 -5.43 12.88
C GLY A 339 0.32 -5.49 14.05
N SER A 340 0.84 -4.35 14.48
CA SER A 340 1.87 -4.29 15.51
C SER A 340 1.72 -3.06 16.40
N GLN A 341 2.50 -3.03 17.49
CA GLN A 341 2.45 -2.06 18.59
C GLN A 341 1.28 -2.26 19.57
N TYR A 342 1.19 -1.37 20.56
CA TYR A 342 0.14 -1.39 21.58
C TYR A 342 -0.91 -0.32 21.28
N LEU A 343 -2.17 -0.66 21.54
CA LEU A 343 -3.30 0.25 21.48
C LEU A 343 -4.25 -0.11 22.62
N GLY A 344 -4.65 0.89 23.39
CA GLY A 344 -5.67 0.72 24.41
C GLY A 344 -7.04 0.59 23.74
N VAL A 345 -7.77 -0.46 24.10
CA VAL A 345 -9.18 -0.66 23.71
C VAL A 345 -10.05 -0.21 24.89
N PRO A 346 -11.05 0.66 24.67
CA PRO A 346 -12.02 1.01 25.72
C PRO A 346 -12.67 -0.25 26.31
N THR A 347 -12.87 -0.28 27.62
CA THR A 347 -13.41 -1.46 28.33
C THR A 347 -14.77 -1.89 27.77
N GLU A 348 -15.58 -0.93 27.32
CA GLU A 348 -16.87 -1.18 26.69
C GLU A 348 -16.77 -2.09 25.46
N LEU A 349 -15.64 -2.04 24.75
CA LEU A 349 -15.38 -2.74 23.48
C LEU A 349 -14.60 -4.05 23.62
N GLU A 350 -14.34 -4.54 24.84
CA GLU A 350 -13.49 -5.71 25.11
C GLU A 350 -13.93 -6.98 24.35
N HIS A 351 -15.24 -7.18 24.15
CA HIS A 351 -15.79 -8.34 23.42
C HIS A 351 -16.11 -8.07 21.95
N ILE A 352 -15.71 -6.90 21.43
CA ILE A 352 -15.98 -6.45 20.06
C ILE A 352 -14.68 -6.26 19.29
N VAL A 353 -13.67 -5.66 19.92
CA VAL A 353 -12.39 -5.35 19.29
C VAL A 353 -11.35 -6.41 19.64
N LEU A 354 -10.91 -7.16 18.64
CA LEU A 354 -9.91 -8.23 18.80
C LEU A 354 -8.59 -7.81 18.20
N ILE A 355 -7.50 -7.89 18.98
CA ILE A 355 -6.17 -7.48 18.53
C ILE A 355 -5.31 -8.70 18.21
N HIS A 356 -4.78 -8.74 16.99
CA HIS A 356 -3.82 -9.72 16.52
C HIS A 356 -2.50 -9.03 16.18
N ARG A 357 -1.41 -9.46 16.82
CA ARG A 357 -0.09 -8.84 16.69
C ARG A 357 0.90 -9.78 16.03
N ASP A 358 1.72 -9.22 15.14
CA ASP A 358 2.96 -9.83 14.64
C ASP A 358 2.77 -11.28 14.12
N LEU A 359 1.62 -11.52 13.47
CA LEU A 359 1.27 -12.82 12.92
C LEU A 359 2.23 -13.23 11.80
N PRO A 360 2.57 -14.53 11.68
CA PRO A 360 3.19 -15.07 10.47
C PRO A 360 2.31 -14.79 9.24
N TYR A 361 2.92 -14.60 8.07
CA TYR A 361 2.23 -14.18 6.83
C TYR A 361 1.06 -15.09 6.48
N LYS A 362 1.20 -16.40 6.63
CA LYS A 362 0.10 -17.34 6.35
C LYS A 362 -1.09 -17.11 7.27
N GLU A 363 -0.87 -17.01 8.58
CA GLU A 363 -1.93 -16.73 9.56
C GLU A 363 -2.53 -15.34 9.37
N PHE A 364 -1.70 -14.36 9.05
CA PHE A 364 -2.10 -12.99 8.72
C PHE A 364 -3.02 -12.95 7.49
N TYR A 365 -2.65 -13.64 6.42
CA TYR A 365 -3.46 -13.77 5.21
C TYR A 365 -4.77 -14.51 5.48
N ASP A 366 -4.72 -15.66 6.16
CA ASP A 366 -5.92 -16.44 6.49
C ASP A 366 -6.91 -15.60 7.34
N LEU A 367 -6.41 -14.88 8.35
CA LEU A 367 -7.24 -14.04 9.23
C LEU A 367 -7.92 -12.87 8.49
N ILE A 368 -7.16 -12.12 7.69
CA ILE A 368 -7.73 -11.00 6.93
C ILE A 368 -8.65 -11.53 5.84
N ALA A 369 -8.24 -12.58 5.13
CA ALA A 369 -9.04 -13.20 4.09
C ALA A 369 -10.32 -13.85 4.63
N ASP A 370 -10.43 -14.12 5.93
CA ASP A 370 -11.67 -14.54 6.60
C ASP A 370 -12.58 -13.36 7.00
N SER A 371 -12.12 -12.11 6.89
CA SER A 371 -12.90 -10.91 7.24
C SER A 371 -13.83 -10.46 6.12
N ASP A 372 -14.95 -9.79 6.44
CA ASP A 372 -15.93 -9.39 5.42
C ASP A 372 -15.55 -8.10 4.68
N ILE A 373 -14.87 -7.18 5.38
CA ILE A 373 -14.55 -5.86 4.86
C ILE A 373 -13.31 -5.27 5.52
N VAL A 374 -12.48 -4.56 4.77
CA VAL A 374 -11.31 -3.83 5.29
C VAL A 374 -11.66 -2.35 5.43
N LEU A 375 -11.26 -1.75 6.56
CA LEU A 375 -11.34 -0.32 6.82
C LEU A 375 -9.93 0.28 6.73
N PRO A 376 -9.64 1.16 5.76
CA PRO A 376 -8.36 1.86 5.73
C PRO A 376 -8.14 2.76 6.95
N ALA A 377 -9.23 3.36 7.46
CA ALA A 377 -9.27 4.18 8.66
C ALA A 377 -8.20 5.29 8.70
N PHE A 378 -7.88 5.93 7.58
CA PHE A 378 -6.82 6.96 7.54
C PHE A 378 -7.18 8.17 8.40
N ALA A 379 -6.29 8.52 9.34
CA ALA A 379 -6.44 9.69 10.20
C ALA A 379 -5.90 10.99 9.57
N ASP A 380 -5.04 10.88 8.56
CA ASP A 380 -4.33 12.03 7.99
C ASP A 380 -4.32 12.02 6.46
N ASN A 381 -4.09 13.21 5.87
CA ASN A 381 -4.15 13.41 4.43
C ASN A 381 -2.95 12.86 3.66
N SER A 382 -1.86 12.44 4.31
CA SER A 382 -0.68 11.92 3.62
C SER A 382 -1.02 10.73 2.72
N TYR A 383 -1.97 9.90 3.14
CA TYR A 383 -2.45 8.76 2.36
C TYR A 383 -3.20 9.12 1.08
N TYR A 384 -3.59 10.39 0.94
CA TYR A 384 -4.24 10.93 -0.26
C TYR A 384 -3.32 11.77 -1.13
N GLU A 385 -2.14 12.12 -0.64
CA GLU A 385 -1.26 13.12 -1.26
C GLU A 385 0.08 12.54 -1.68
N PHE A 386 0.81 11.87 -0.78
CA PHE A 386 2.21 11.52 -1.04
C PHE A 386 2.66 10.20 -0.42
N ARG A 387 1.77 9.50 0.29
CA ARG A 387 2.07 8.24 0.97
C ARG A 387 1.09 7.16 0.53
N ALA A 388 1.58 5.97 0.26
CA ALA A 388 0.75 4.81 0.01
C ALA A 388 0.57 3.94 1.25
N SER A 389 -0.47 3.11 1.25
CA SER A 389 -0.83 2.26 2.38
C SER A 389 -0.80 0.80 1.95
N SER A 390 -0.06 -0.03 2.69
CA SER A 390 -0.08 -1.47 2.52
C SER A 390 -1.47 -2.06 2.77
N THR A 391 -2.31 -1.42 3.60
CA THR A 391 -3.71 -1.83 3.82
C THR A 391 -4.50 -1.94 2.51
N VAL A 392 -4.24 -1.03 1.56
CA VAL A 392 -4.95 -1.03 0.28
C VAL A 392 -4.50 -2.19 -0.60
N ALA A 393 -3.20 -2.44 -0.68
CA ALA A 393 -2.64 -3.57 -1.42
C ALA A 393 -3.11 -4.91 -0.81
N ILE A 394 -2.97 -5.09 0.50
CA ILE A 394 -3.34 -6.31 1.23
C ILE A 394 -4.83 -6.63 1.08
N ALA A 395 -5.71 -5.64 1.18
CA ALA A 395 -7.14 -5.88 1.01
C ALA A 395 -7.45 -6.47 -0.38
N THR A 396 -6.84 -5.90 -1.43
CA THR A 396 -7.04 -6.37 -2.79
C THR A 396 -6.33 -7.70 -3.11
N GLU A 397 -5.18 -7.94 -2.50
CA GLU A 397 -4.45 -9.21 -2.58
C GLU A 397 -5.27 -10.37 -2.01
N LEU A 398 -5.98 -10.13 -0.92
CA LEU A 398 -6.78 -11.11 -0.19
C LEU A 398 -8.26 -11.14 -0.57
N ASN A 399 -8.64 -10.48 -1.66
CA ASN A 399 -10.02 -10.43 -2.17
C ASN A 399 -11.04 -9.92 -1.14
N ILE A 400 -10.64 -8.98 -0.28
CA ILE A 400 -11.52 -8.35 0.69
C ILE A 400 -11.85 -6.94 0.22
N PRO A 401 -13.14 -6.61 0.04
CA PRO A 401 -13.50 -5.28 -0.39
C PRO A 401 -13.20 -4.27 0.71
N MET A 402 -12.76 -3.09 0.30
CA MET A 402 -12.52 -1.99 1.24
C MET A 402 -13.74 -1.08 1.33
N LEU A 403 -14.06 -0.63 2.54
CA LEU A 403 -15.03 0.44 2.76
C LEU A 403 -14.33 1.79 2.59
N VAL A 404 -14.61 2.48 1.48
CA VAL A 404 -13.86 3.68 1.09
C VAL A 404 -14.77 4.80 0.60
N THR A 405 -14.21 6.00 0.48
CA THR A 405 -14.89 7.14 -0.15
C THR A 405 -14.48 7.26 -1.63
N ASN A 406 -15.20 8.08 -2.39
CA ASN A 406 -14.79 8.46 -3.76
C ASN A 406 -13.39 9.09 -3.81
N ARG A 407 -12.97 9.83 -2.77
CA ARG A 407 -11.62 10.40 -2.70
C ARG A 407 -10.57 9.31 -2.71
N THR A 408 -10.73 8.31 -1.85
CA THR A 408 -9.80 7.16 -1.77
C THR A 408 -9.68 6.43 -3.10
N ARG A 409 -10.81 6.21 -3.79
CA ARG A 409 -10.82 5.56 -5.11
C ARG A 409 -9.98 6.31 -6.13
N ARG A 410 -10.23 7.62 -6.29
CA ARG A 410 -9.53 8.48 -7.25
C ARG A 410 -8.03 8.57 -6.93
N THR A 411 -7.68 8.74 -5.66
CA THR A 411 -6.28 8.82 -5.22
C THR A 411 -5.48 7.58 -5.63
N TYR A 412 -5.97 6.39 -5.26
CA TYR A 412 -5.19 5.16 -5.52
C TYR A 412 -5.32 4.72 -6.98
N GLY A 413 -6.42 5.06 -7.66
CA GLY A 413 -6.66 4.81 -9.08
C GLY A 413 -6.93 3.34 -9.42
N PHE A 414 -6.06 2.43 -8.99
CA PHE A 414 -6.17 1.00 -9.29
C PHE A 414 -7.35 0.31 -8.56
N ILE A 415 -7.90 0.96 -7.51
CA ILE A 415 -9.09 0.50 -6.78
C ILE A 415 -10.35 1.28 -7.18
N ASP A 416 -10.30 2.12 -8.21
CA ASP A 416 -11.47 2.83 -8.72
C ASP A 416 -12.38 1.89 -9.52
N ASP A 417 -12.89 0.85 -8.85
CA ASP A 417 -13.63 -0.23 -9.44
C ASP A 417 -14.66 -0.80 -8.46
N ASP A 418 -15.95 -0.79 -8.83
CA ASP A 418 -17.03 -1.28 -7.96
C ASP A 418 -16.92 -2.80 -7.65
N ARG A 419 -16.08 -3.53 -8.39
CA ARG A 419 -15.77 -4.96 -8.17
C ARG A 419 -14.96 -5.21 -6.90
N VAL A 420 -14.14 -4.25 -6.47
CA VAL A 420 -13.15 -4.45 -5.39
C VAL A 420 -13.33 -3.55 -4.18
N VAL A 421 -14.28 -2.62 -4.22
CA VAL A 421 -14.57 -1.73 -3.10
C VAL A 421 -16.06 -1.61 -2.79
N VAL A 422 -16.35 -1.13 -1.59
CA VAL A 422 -17.65 -0.60 -1.18
C VAL A 422 -17.49 0.90 -1.00
N THR A 423 -18.22 1.68 -1.80
CA THR A 423 -18.09 3.14 -1.77
C THR A 423 -19.16 3.74 -0.91
N ARG A 424 -18.78 4.28 0.25
CA ARG A 424 -19.67 5.06 1.12
C ARG A 424 -19.65 6.54 0.73
N PRO A 425 -20.77 7.27 0.90
CA PRO A 425 -20.74 8.73 0.93
C PRO A 425 -19.77 9.21 2.02
N ALA A 426 -19.01 10.27 1.74
CA ALA A 426 -18.07 10.81 2.72
C ALA A 426 -18.76 11.27 4.02
N ALA A 427 -20.01 11.74 3.90
CA ALA A 427 -20.85 12.16 5.03
C ALA A 427 -21.31 11.02 5.94
N MET A 428 -21.30 9.76 5.46
CA MET A 428 -21.65 8.59 6.25
C MET A 428 -20.39 7.97 6.82
N SER A 429 -20.24 7.89 8.13
CA SER A 429 -19.02 7.36 8.76
C SER A 429 -18.81 5.87 8.47
N GLU A 430 -17.60 5.34 8.74
CA GLU A 430 -17.33 3.91 8.62
C GLU A 430 -18.29 3.07 9.48
N VAL A 431 -18.51 3.45 10.74
CA VAL A 431 -19.38 2.72 11.66
C VAL A 431 -20.84 2.77 11.19
N GLN A 432 -21.31 3.91 10.71
CA GLN A 432 -22.66 4.06 10.16
C GLN A 432 -22.87 3.20 8.91
N ALA A 433 -21.90 3.20 7.99
CA ALA A 433 -21.95 2.38 6.79
C ALA A 433 -21.88 0.88 7.11
N LEU A 434 -21.06 0.47 8.08
CA LEU A 434 -21.02 -0.93 8.56
C LEU A 434 -22.37 -1.35 9.16
N LYS A 435 -22.97 -0.53 10.03
CA LYS A 435 -24.31 -0.78 10.60
C LYS A 435 -25.32 -0.98 9.47
N ALA A 436 -25.38 -0.04 8.53
CA ALA A 436 -26.32 -0.08 7.41
C ALA A 436 -26.13 -1.33 6.53
N LEU A 437 -24.90 -1.65 6.14
CA LEU A 437 -24.60 -2.84 5.33
C LEU A 437 -24.90 -4.16 6.07
N ARG A 438 -24.70 -4.18 7.39
CA ARG A 438 -24.98 -5.33 8.24
C ARG A 438 -26.49 -5.55 8.44
N THR A 439 -27.25 -4.49 8.68
CA THR A 439 -28.70 -4.56 8.95
C THR A 439 -29.54 -4.54 7.67
N GLY A 440 -28.98 -4.09 6.55
CA GLY A 440 -29.73 -3.80 5.34
C GLY A 440 -30.53 -2.49 5.42
N ASP A 441 -30.30 -1.65 6.44
CA ASP A 441 -31.11 -0.45 6.70
C ASP A 441 -30.23 0.78 6.98
N ALA A 442 -30.36 1.79 6.12
CA ALA A 442 -29.68 3.09 6.24
C ALA A 442 -30.63 4.22 6.70
N SER A 443 -31.87 3.92 7.07
CA SER A 443 -32.92 4.90 7.34
C SER A 443 -32.56 5.85 8.49
N ALA A 444 -31.92 5.33 9.55
CA ALA A 444 -31.47 6.14 10.67
C ALA A 444 -30.46 7.22 10.24
N PHE A 445 -29.50 6.88 9.38
CA PHE A 445 -28.57 7.85 8.81
C PHE A 445 -29.29 8.86 7.92
N LEU A 446 -30.15 8.40 7.00
CA LEU A 446 -30.87 9.28 6.08
C LEU A 446 -31.83 10.23 6.78
N ALA A 447 -32.36 9.87 7.95
CA ALA A 447 -33.20 10.74 8.77
C ALA A 447 -32.39 11.68 9.68
N SER A 448 -31.08 11.45 9.85
CA SER A 448 -30.24 12.25 10.75
C SER A 448 -29.92 13.63 10.18
N ASP A 449 -29.78 14.60 11.06
CA ASP A 449 -29.25 15.94 10.78
C ASP A 449 -28.15 16.26 11.81
N PRO A 450 -26.94 15.71 11.62
CA PRO A 450 -25.84 15.91 12.57
C PRO A 450 -25.31 17.34 12.58
N ALA A 451 -25.67 18.18 11.60
CA ALA A 451 -25.28 19.59 11.56
C ALA A 451 -26.31 20.51 12.24
N ASP A 452 -27.49 19.99 12.61
CA ASP A 452 -28.60 20.72 13.22
C ASP A 452 -29.02 21.96 12.41
N ILE A 453 -29.13 21.79 11.08
CA ILE A 453 -29.48 22.87 10.14
C ILE A 453 -30.92 22.76 9.61
N GLY A 454 -31.71 21.80 10.12
CA GLY A 454 -33.06 21.50 9.67
C GLY A 454 -33.11 20.76 8.33
N LEU A 455 -32.02 20.11 7.94
CA LEU A 455 -31.91 19.37 6.68
C LEU A 455 -31.32 17.98 6.94
N SER A 456 -32.14 16.94 6.77
CA SER A 456 -31.69 15.57 6.95
C SER A 456 -30.71 15.15 5.86
N MET A 457 -29.84 14.18 6.17
CA MET A 457 -28.90 13.58 5.23
C MET A 457 -29.58 13.04 3.97
N GLY A 458 -30.79 12.50 4.13
CA GLY A 458 -31.59 11.97 3.04
C GLY A 458 -32.14 13.06 2.12
N GLU A 459 -32.36 14.28 2.59
CA GLU A 459 -32.84 15.38 1.74
C GLU A 459 -31.78 15.92 0.78
N MET A 460 -30.49 15.64 1.05
CA MET A 460 -29.39 15.94 0.14
C MET A 460 -29.31 14.88 -0.99
N PRO A 461 -29.63 15.21 -2.26
CA PRO A 461 -29.80 14.21 -3.31
C PRO A 461 -28.56 13.35 -3.55
N ALA A 462 -27.37 13.97 -3.57
CA ALA A 462 -26.11 13.25 -3.79
C ALA A 462 -25.74 12.31 -2.64
N VAL A 463 -26.11 12.65 -1.39
CA VAL A 463 -25.91 11.78 -0.23
C VAL A 463 -26.85 10.59 -0.31
N ARG A 464 -28.15 10.82 -0.55
CA ARG A 464 -29.14 9.75 -0.73
C ARG A 464 -28.74 8.80 -1.85
N GLU A 465 -28.41 9.31 -3.03
CA GLU A 465 -27.98 8.49 -4.17
C GLU A 465 -26.75 7.66 -3.83
N GLY A 466 -25.76 8.25 -3.14
CA GLY A 466 -24.56 7.55 -2.71
C GLY A 466 -24.87 6.42 -1.71
N VAL A 467 -25.75 6.65 -0.74
CA VAL A 467 -26.22 5.60 0.19
C VAL A 467 -26.93 4.49 -0.56
N GLU A 468 -27.87 4.83 -1.45
CA GLU A 468 -28.60 3.83 -2.22
C GLU A 468 -27.68 3.01 -3.12
N LYS A 469 -26.68 3.65 -3.77
CA LYS A 469 -25.66 2.94 -4.56
C LYS A 469 -24.85 1.99 -3.68
N MET A 470 -24.41 2.44 -2.51
CA MET A 470 -23.68 1.61 -1.55
C MET A 470 -24.51 0.39 -1.13
N MET A 471 -25.77 0.61 -0.75
CA MET A 471 -26.68 -0.44 -0.29
C MET A 471 -27.04 -1.43 -1.40
N ARG A 472 -27.28 -0.96 -2.63
CA ARG A 472 -27.53 -1.84 -3.79
C ARG A 472 -26.29 -2.64 -4.19
N GLY A 473 -25.11 -2.01 -4.16
CA GLY A 473 -23.85 -2.66 -4.52
C GLY A 473 -23.38 -3.68 -3.47
N GLY A 474 -23.79 -3.49 -2.22
CA GLY A 474 -23.46 -4.37 -1.10
C GLY A 474 -21.96 -4.52 -0.88
N TRP A 475 -21.60 -5.48 -0.04
CA TRP A 475 -20.22 -5.76 0.36
C TRP A 475 -19.75 -7.15 -0.07
N VAL A 476 -20.62 -8.02 -0.59
CA VAL A 476 -20.22 -9.32 -1.14
C VAL A 476 -19.80 -9.14 -2.59
N LYS A 477 -18.57 -9.55 -2.93
CA LYS A 477 -18.01 -9.50 -4.29
C LYS A 477 -17.77 -10.92 -4.81
N SER A 478 -17.95 -11.12 -6.12
CA SER A 478 -17.76 -12.44 -6.72
C SER A 478 -16.29 -12.73 -6.99
N ASN A 479 -15.89 -14.01 -6.97
CA ASN A 479 -14.53 -14.42 -7.35
C ASN A 479 -14.20 -14.02 -8.80
N SER A 480 -15.18 -14.06 -9.71
CA SER A 480 -14.98 -13.62 -11.10
C SER A 480 -14.69 -12.13 -11.21
N ASP A 481 -15.31 -11.30 -10.37
CA ASP A 481 -15.06 -9.85 -10.35
C ASP A 481 -13.62 -9.56 -9.93
N TRP A 482 -13.15 -10.23 -8.87
CA TRP A 482 -11.77 -10.14 -8.40
C TRP A 482 -10.76 -10.58 -9.45
N GLU A 483 -10.98 -11.73 -10.11
CA GLU A 483 -10.06 -12.24 -11.12
C GLU A 483 -9.99 -11.33 -12.35
N GLN A 484 -11.12 -10.78 -12.82
CA GLN A 484 -11.14 -9.85 -13.95
C GLN A 484 -10.40 -8.54 -13.62
N TRP A 485 -10.65 -7.96 -12.44
CA TRP A 485 -9.93 -6.77 -11.99
C TRP A 485 -8.42 -7.05 -11.88
N ARG A 486 -8.05 -8.17 -11.26
CA ARG A 486 -6.65 -8.56 -11.02
C ARG A 486 -5.89 -8.81 -12.31
N ALA A 487 -6.52 -9.44 -13.31
CA ALA A 487 -5.92 -9.63 -14.63
C ALA A 487 -5.53 -8.28 -15.27
N SER A 488 -6.43 -7.29 -15.21
CA SER A 488 -6.15 -5.95 -15.74
C SER A 488 -5.05 -5.21 -14.98
N LEU A 489 -4.94 -5.44 -13.66
CA LEU A 489 -3.86 -4.88 -12.85
C LEU A 489 -2.51 -5.50 -13.19
N TRP A 490 -2.45 -6.81 -13.34
CA TRP A 490 -1.20 -7.51 -13.68
C TRP A 490 -0.73 -7.25 -15.10
N GLU A 491 -1.63 -7.05 -16.05
CA GLU A 491 -1.27 -6.58 -17.39
C GLU A 491 -0.48 -5.27 -17.30
N LYS A 492 -1.00 -4.28 -16.56
CA LYS A 492 -0.30 -3.00 -16.31
C LYS A 492 1.03 -3.17 -15.57
N ASN A 493 1.08 -4.03 -14.55
CA ASN A 493 2.33 -4.32 -13.85
C ASN A 493 3.38 -4.96 -14.78
N ASN A 494 2.96 -5.85 -15.69
CA ASN A 494 3.84 -6.47 -16.68
C ASN A 494 4.32 -5.47 -17.73
N GLU A 495 3.47 -4.54 -18.16
CA GLU A 495 3.88 -3.42 -19.03
C GLU A 495 5.00 -2.60 -18.37
N VAL A 496 4.85 -2.27 -17.09
CA VAL A 496 5.85 -1.53 -16.31
C VAL A 496 7.14 -2.34 -16.17
N ALA A 497 7.06 -3.61 -15.76
CA ALA A 497 8.21 -4.50 -15.68
C ALA A 497 8.94 -4.59 -17.02
N GLY A 498 8.21 -4.73 -18.13
CA GLY A 498 8.76 -4.74 -19.48
C GLY A 498 9.39 -3.42 -19.89
N ARG A 499 8.84 -2.26 -19.52
CA ARG A 499 9.50 -0.96 -19.75
C ARG A 499 10.82 -0.86 -19.02
N ILE A 500 10.88 -1.34 -17.77
CA ILE A 500 12.11 -1.36 -16.97
C ILE A 500 13.16 -2.26 -17.60
N LEU A 501 12.78 -3.50 -17.98
CA LEU A 501 13.70 -4.46 -18.60
C LEU A 501 14.22 -4.02 -19.98
N ARG A 502 13.46 -3.19 -20.69
CA ARG A 502 13.84 -2.61 -22.00
C ARG A 502 14.53 -1.25 -21.90
N ASP A 503 14.61 -0.67 -20.69
CA ASP A 503 15.12 0.69 -20.45
C ASP A 503 14.36 1.75 -21.26
N ILE A 504 13.03 1.61 -21.30
CA ILE A 504 12.10 2.58 -21.91
C ILE A 504 11.67 3.56 -20.82
N SER A 505 11.74 4.85 -21.17
CA SER A 505 11.29 5.99 -20.36
C SER A 505 9.77 6.05 -20.26
#